data_AF-A0A2V6U5V4-F1
#
_entry.id   AF-A0A2V6U5V4-F1
#
_cell.length_a   1.000
_cell.length_b   1.000
_cell.length_c   1.000
_cell.angle_alpha   90.00
_cell.angle_beta   90.00
_cell.angle_gamma   90.00
#
_symmetry.space_group_name_H-M   'P 1'
#
loop_
_entity.id
_entity.type
_entity.pdbx_description
1 polymer ?
#
loop_
_entity_poly.entity_id
_entity_poly.type
_entity_poly.pdbx_seq_one_letter_code
_entity_poly.pdbx_strand_id
1 'polypeptide(L)'
;CLGLQCAVIEYARNVCGLPGANSAEFDPVAPHKVIDLLPDQREVNAKGGTMRLGLYPILLSEGSLASRAYGQGIILERHRHRYEVNNDYLQALEKGGLRISGIWAEKQLVEIVELPDHPWFVAGQFHPEFRSRPWQPHPLFAAFVRAALEHRRA
;
A
#
# COMPACT_ATOMS: atom_id res chain seq x y z
N CYS A 1 -5.54 2.00 2.88
CA CYS A 1 -5.94 0.87 3.77
C CYS A 1 -6.35 -0.36 2.95
N LEU A 2 -7.58 -0.88 3.05
CA LEU A 2 -7.99 -2.13 2.39
C LEU A 2 -7.78 -2.16 0.86
N GLY A 3 -7.91 -1.02 0.17
CA GLY A 3 -7.68 -0.93 -1.27
C GLY A 3 -6.28 -1.41 -1.71
N LEU A 4 -5.24 -1.13 -0.91
CA LEU A 4 -3.89 -1.64 -1.18
C LEU A 4 -3.85 -3.17 -1.07
N GLN A 5 -4.48 -3.72 -0.03
CA GLN A 5 -4.49 -5.17 0.21
C GLN A 5 -5.20 -5.90 -0.94
N CYS A 6 -6.35 -5.39 -1.38
CA CYS A 6 -7.06 -5.94 -2.53
C CYS A 6 -6.24 -5.86 -3.82
N ALA A 7 -5.55 -4.74 -4.06
CA ALA A 7 -4.68 -4.58 -5.23
C ALA A 7 -3.54 -5.61 -5.23
N VAL A 8 -2.86 -5.82 -4.10
CA VAL A 8 -1.80 -6.83 -3.97
C VAL A 8 -2.35 -8.25 -4.19
N ILE A 9 -3.52 -8.57 -3.63
CA ILE A 9 -4.17 -9.87 -3.80
C ILE A 9 -4.50 -10.14 -5.26
N GLU A 10 -5.12 -9.17 -5.94
CA GLU A 10 -5.49 -9.29 -7.36
C GLU A 10 -4.25 -9.45 -8.24
N TYR A 11 -3.24 -8.59 -8.03
CA TYR A 11 -2.00 -8.63 -8.80
C TYR A 11 -1.24 -9.95 -8.62
N ALA A 12 -1.17 -10.45 -7.38
CA ALA A 12 -0.55 -11.74 -7.09
C ALA A 12 -1.22 -12.89 -7.84
N ARG A 13 -2.57 -12.90 -7.89
CA ARG A 13 -3.34 -13.94 -8.59
C ARG A 13 -3.13 -13.90 -10.09
N ASN A 14 -3.25 -12.72 -10.68
CA ASN A 14 -3.41 -12.59 -12.13
C ASN A 14 -2.11 -12.28 -12.88
N VAL A 15 -1.12 -11.67 -12.21
CA VAL A 15 0.16 -11.31 -12.84
C VAL A 15 1.30 -12.18 -12.32
N CYS A 16 1.38 -12.41 -11.01
CA CYS A 16 2.47 -13.18 -10.42
C CYS A 16 2.27 -14.71 -10.45
N GLY A 17 1.13 -15.19 -10.97
CA GLY A 17 0.85 -16.62 -11.07
C GLY A 17 0.69 -17.33 -9.72
N LEU A 18 0.14 -16.63 -8.71
CA LEU A 18 -0.14 -17.17 -7.38
C LEU A 18 -1.65 -17.43 -7.21
N PRO A 19 -2.21 -18.49 -7.85
CA PRO A 19 -3.63 -18.79 -7.74
C PRO A 19 -3.99 -19.09 -6.27
N GLY A 20 -5.10 -18.52 -5.80
CA GLY A 20 -5.50 -18.64 -4.40
C GLY A 20 -4.76 -17.70 -3.45
N ALA A 21 -3.95 -16.75 -3.94
CA ALA A 21 -3.40 -15.71 -3.08
C ALA A 21 -4.50 -14.91 -2.38
N ASN A 22 -4.35 -14.64 -1.09
CA ASN A 22 -5.39 -13.94 -0.32
C ASN A 22 -4.82 -13.26 0.94
N SER A 23 -5.69 -12.55 1.65
CA SER A 23 -5.43 -12.10 3.01
C SER A 23 -5.75 -13.20 4.02
N ALA A 24 -4.89 -13.36 5.02
CA ALA A 24 -5.17 -14.22 6.18
C ALA A 24 -6.43 -13.76 6.95
N GLU A 25 -6.84 -12.49 6.79
CA GLU A 25 -8.11 -11.99 7.33
C GLU A 25 -9.34 -12.61 6.66
N PHE A 26 -9.28 -12.81 5.35
CA PHE A 26 -10.41 -13.26 4.54
C PHE A 26 -10.41 -14.77 4.38
N ASP A 27 -9.24 -15.36 4.22
CA ASP A 27 -9.05 -16.79 4.05
C ASP A 27 -7.81 -17.25 4.83
N PRO A 28 -8.01 -17.70 6.10
CA PRO A 28 -6.93 -18.17 6.95
C PRO A 28 -6.19 -19.41 6.42
N VAL A 29 -6.78 -20.13 5.45
CA VAL A 29 -6.20 -21.36 4.86
C VAL A 29 -5.71 -21.14 3.43
N ALA A 30 -5.67 -19.89 2.95
CA ALA A 30 -5.17 -19.55 1.63
C ALA A 30 -3.74 -20.09 1.41
N PRO A 31 -3.46 -20.71 0.25
CA PRO A 31 -2.14 -21.24 -0.05
C PRO A 31 -1.06 -20.16 -0.13
N HIS A 32 -1.44 -18.93 -0.51
CA HIS A 32 -0.54 -17.78 -0.58
C HIS A 32 -1.07 -16.59 0.22
N LYS A 33 -0.63 -16.44 1.47
CA LYS A 33 -0.99 -15.31 2.35
C LYS A 33 -0.14 -14.09 2.02
N VAL A 34 -0.50 -13.40 0.94
CA VAL A 34 0.19 -12.18 0.48
C VAL A 34 -0.11 -10.97 1.36
N ILE A 35 -1.21 -11.01 2.10
CA ILE A 35 -1.54 -10.07 3.17
C ILE A 35 -1.67 -10.87 4.47
N ASP A 36 -0.92 -10.52 5.51
CA ASP A 36 -0.87 -11.27 6.77
C ASP A 36 -0.53 -10.38 7.97
N LEU A 37 -0.70 -10.91 9.18
CA LEU A 37 -0.15 -10.29 10.39
C LEU A 37 1.38 -10.44 10.40
N LEU A 38 2.06 -9.45 10.98
CA LEU A 38 3.49 -9.56 11.27
C LEU A 38 3.77 -10.81 12.12
N PRO A 39 4.91 -11.51 11.94
CA PRO A 39 5.25 -12.72 12.69
C PRO A 39 5.09 -12.55 14.20
N ASP A 40 5.60 -11.45 14.76
CA ASP A 40 5.56 -11.12 16.19
C ASP A 40 4.13 -10.86 16.72
N GLN A 41 3.16 -10.66 15.82
CA GLN A 41 1.76 -10.38 16.15
C GLN A 41 0.86 -11.61 16.03
N ARG A 42 1.35 -12.72 15.45
CA ARG A 42 0.53 -13.93 15.21
C ARG A 42 0.10 -14.62 16.51
N GLU A 43 0.91 -14.53 17.57
CA GLU A 43 0.58 -15.11 18.88
C GLU A 43 -0.32 -14.20 19.74
N VAL A 44 -0.58 -12.98 19.29
CA VAL A 44 -1.37 -11.99 20.04
C VAL A 44 -2.86 -12.14 19.73
N ASN A 45 -3.55 -12.93 20.57
CA ASN A 45 -4.98 -13.23 20.41
C ASN A 45 -5.94 -12.06 20.73
N ALA A 46 -5.47 -11.00 21.39
CA ALA A 46 -6.30 -9.87 21.78
C ALA A 46 -6.50 -8.88 20.61
N LYS A 47 -7.77 -8.62 20.23
CA LYS A 47 -8.11 -7.54 19.28
C LYS A 47 -7.68 -6.19 19.87
N GLY A 48 -6.54 -5.67 19.40
CA GLY A 48 -5.92 -4.43 19.87
C GLY A 48 -4.40 -4.48 19.86
N GLY A 49 -3.81 -5.62 20.23
CA GLY A 49 -2.34 -5.77 20.33
C GLY A 49 -1.61 -5.81 18.98
N THR A 50 -2.35 -6.00 17.88
CA THR A 50 -1.78 -6.02 16.51
C THR A 50 -2.18 -4.79 15.69
N MET A 51 -2.90 -3.82 16.28
CA MET A 51 -3.38 -2.64 15.55
C MET A 51 -2.26 -1.63 15.39
N ARG A 52 -1.93 -1.28 14.15
CA ARG A 52 -1.13 -0.11 13.83
C ARG A 52 -2.02 1.11 13.81
N LEU A 53 -1.82 2.00 14.78
CA LEU A 53 -2.66 3.18 14.99
C LEU A 53 -1.79 4.41 15.24
N GLY A 54 -1.89 5.40 14.38
CA GLY A 54 -1.17 6.67 14.57
C GLY A 54 -0.43 7.14 13.33
N LEU A 55 0.50 8.07 13.54
CA LEU A 55 1.29 8.71 12.49
C LEU A 55 2.63 7.99 12.34
N TYR A 56 2.97 7.56 11.12
CA TYR A 56 4.20 6.81 10.85
C TYR A 56 4.95 7.37 9.64
N PRO A 57 6.30 7.30 9.64
CA PRO A 57 7.11 7.74 8.53
C PRO A 57 7.08 6.74 7.37
N ILE A 58 7.03 7.26 6.16
CA ILE A 58 7.09 6.49 4.91
C ILE A 58 8.19 7.09 4.05
N LEU A 59 9.19 6.28 3.72
CA LEU A 59 10.22 6.59 2.75
C LEU A 59 9.70 6.27 1.35
N LEU A 60 9.66 7.28 0.48
CA LEU A 60 9.18 7.18 -0.88
C LEU A 60 10.34 6.90 -1.84
N SER A 61 10.10 6.00 -2.80
CA SER A 61 11.06 5.77 -3.89
C SER A 61 11.09 6.98 -4.82
N GLU A 62 12.30 7.44 -5.16
CA GLU A 62 12.50 8.57 -6.07
C GLU A 62 11.86 8.31 -7.44
N GLY A 63 11.22 9.33 -8.01
CA GLY A 63 10.54 9.21 -9.30
C GLY A 63 9.29 8.33 -9.31
N SER A 64 8.74 7.97 -8.14
CA SER A 64 7.38 7.39 -8.03
C SER A 64 6.30 8.45 -8.24
N LEU A 65 5.07 8.03 -8.56
CA LEU A 65 3.91 8.93 -8.60
C LEU A 65 3.68 9.57 -7.23
N ALA A 66 3.80 8.78 -6.15
CA ALA A 66 3.70 9.28 -4.79
C ALA A 66 4.78 10.34 -4.50
N SER A 67 6.06 10.06 -4.78
CA SER A 67 7.14 11.03 -4.55
C SER A 67 6.92 12.33 -5.32
N ARG A 68 6.48 12.26 -6.59
CA ARG A 68 6.12 13.44 -7.38
C ARG A 68 4.93 14.20 -6.80
N ALA A 69 3.89 13.50 -6.35
CA ALA A 69 2.69 14.13 -5.79
C ALA A 69 3.00 14.85 -4.48
N TYR A 70 3.79 14.22 -3.60
CA TYR A 70 4.16 14.81 -2.30
C TYR A 70 5.28 15.87 -2.41
N GLY A 71 6.15 15.78 -3.42
CA GLY A 71 7.28 16.70 -3.60
C GLY A 71 8.41 16.54 -2.57
N GLN A 72 8.46 15.41 -1.86
CA GLN A 72 9.47 15.12 -0.83
C GLN A 72 9.72 13.60 -0.73
N GLY A 73 10.88 13.21 -0.18
CA GLY A 73 11.30 11.81 -0.07
C GLY A 73 10.77 11.06 1.16
N ILE A 74 10.45 11.76 2.25
CA ILE A 74 9.89 11.15 3.47
C ILE A 74 8.59 11.88 3.82
N ILE A 75 7.54 11.11 4.08
CA ILE A 75 6.22 11.61 4.46
C ILE A 75 5.77 11.00 5.78
N LEU A 76 4.76 11.60 6.42
CA LEU A 76 4.17 11.11 7.67
C LEU A 76 2.67 10.88 7.47
N GLU A 77 2.17 9.66 7.59
CA GLU A 77 0.76 9.35 7.31
C GLU A 77 0.07 8.58 8.43
N ARG A 78 -1.26 8.71 8.49
CA ARG A 78 -2.07 8.11 9.57
C ARG A 78 -2.57 6.73 9.21
N HIS A 79 -2.31 5.77 10.10
CA HIS A 79 -2.63 4.36 9.91
C HIS A 79 -3.68 3.90 10.92
N ARG A 80 -4.51 2.95 10.49
CA ARG A 80 -5.50 2.25 11.31
C ARG A 80 -5.83 0.90 10.66
N HIS A 81 -4.91 -0.05 10.74
CA HIS A 81 -5.06 -1.41 10.22
C HIS A 81 -4.24 -2.41 11.04
N ARG A 82 -4.40 -3.70 10.76
CA ARG A 82 -3.73 -4.80 11.47
C ARG A 82 -2.85 -5.65 10.56
N TYR A 83 -3.33 -5.91 9.34
CA TYR A 83 -2.66 -6.75 8.38
C TYR A 83 -1.74 -5.90 7.50
N GLU A 84 -0.65 -6.52 7.06
CA GLU A 84 0.42 -5.94 6.27
C GLU A 84 0.65 -6.78 5.01
N VAL A 85 1.35 -6.21 4.02
CA VAL A 85 1.88 -7.03 2.92
C VAL A 85 2.92 -7.99 3.48
N ASN A 86 2.81 -9.27 3.12
CA ASN A 86 3.76 -10.28 3.56
C ASN A 86 5.07 -10.15 2.77
N ASN A 87 6.15 -9.87 3.49
CA ASN A 87 7.46 -9.61 2.91
C ASN A 87 8.04 -10.79 2.11
N ASP A 88 7.61 -12.02 2.41
CA ASP A 88 8.01 -13.23 1.68
C ASP A 88 7.63 -13.17 0.18
N TYR A 89 6.64 -12.34 -0.17
CA TYR A 89 6.13 -12.21 -1.53
C TYR A 89 6.64 -10.98 -2.29
N LEU A 90 7.41 -10.07 -1.66
CA LEU A 90 7.84 -8.83 -2.31
C LEU A 90 8.63 -9.09 -3.58
N GLN A 91 9.56 -10.03 -3.53
CA GLN A 91 10.37 -10.37 -4.69
C GLN A 91 9.51 -10.88 -5.86
N ALA A 92 8.44 -11.64 -5.58
CA ALA A 92 7.53 -12.13 -6.62
C ALA A 92 6.68 -10.99 -7.20
N LEU A 93 6.20 -10.08 -6.35
CA LEU A 93 5.42 -8.90 -6.76
C LEU A 93 6.26 -7.95 -7.61
N GLU A 94 7.47 -7.61 -7.17
CA GLU A 94 8.40 -6.73 -7.88
C GLU A 94 8.85 -7.33 -9.21
N LYS A 95 9.18 -8.64 -9.24
CA LYS A 95 9.47 -9.35 -10.49
C LYS A 95 8.29 -9.36 -11.46
N GLY A 96 7.06 -9.35 -10.95
CA GLY A 96 5.84 -9.21 -11.74
C GLY A 96 5.67 -7.82 -12.36
N GLY A 97 6.36 -6.80 -11.81
CA GLY A 97 6.28 -5.41 -12.26
C GLY A 97 5.57 -4.47 -11.28
N LEU A 98 5.08 -4.96 -10.13
CA LEU A 98 4.49 -4.11 -9.11
C LEU A 98 5.58 -3.31 -8.42
N ARG A 99 5.48 -1.98 -8.46
CA ARG A 99 6.46 -1.11 -7.83
C ARG A 99 6.09 -0.89 -6.36
N ILE A 100 6.96 -1.28 -5.44
CA ILE A 100 6.89 -0.86 -4.04
C ILE A 100 7.44 0.57 -3.95
N SER A 101 6.56 1.57 -3.87
CA SER A 101 6.94 2.98 -3.98
C SER A 101 7.01 3.72 -2.64
N GLY A 102 6.60 3.08 -1.55
CA GLY A 102 6.68 3.63 -0.21
C GLY A 102 6.82 2.54 0.85
N ILE A 103 7.78 2.70 1.76
CA ILE A 103 8.03 1.76 2.86
C ILE A 103 8.23 2.48 4.19
N TRP A 104 7.86 1.83 5.30
CA TRP A 104 8.39 2.20 6.61
C TRP A 104 9.73 1.47 6.82
N ALA A 105 10.84 2.19 6.56
CA ALA A 105 12.18 1.61 6.48
C ALA A 105 12.63 0.84 7.74
N GLU A 106 12.23 1.27 8.94
CA GLU A 106 12.64 0.61 10.19
C GLU A 106 12.06 -0.80 10.34
N LYS A 107 10.82 -1.00 9.89
CA LYS A 107 10.11 -2.28 9.99
C LYS A 107 9.98 -3.01 8.67
N GLN A 108 10.51 -2.43 7.59
CA GLN A 108 10.40 -2.96 6.22
C GLN A 108 8.94 -3.26 5.84
N LEU A 109 8.00 -2.39 6.24
CA LEU A 109 6.60 -2.54 5.87
C LEU A 109 6.30 -1.81 4.57
N VAL A 110 5.54 -2.44 3.68
CA VAL A 110 5.03 -1.79 2.48
C VAL A 110 3.90 -0.86 2.84
N GLU A 111 3.97 0.38 2.36
CA GLU A 111 2.98 1.42 2.64
C GLU A 111 2.31 1.93 1.37
N ILE A 112 3.01 1.88 0.24
CA ILE A 112 2.52 2.32 -1.06
C ILE A 112 3.00 1.37 -2.16
N VAL A 113 2.07 1.00 -3.03
CA VAL A 113 2.34 0.27 -4.28
C VAL A 113 1.83 1.04 -5.49
N GLU A 114 2.51 0.89 -6.61
CA GLU A 114 2.21 1.56 -7.88
C GLU A 114 2.33 0.58 -9.05
N LEU A 115 1.58 0.85 -10.13
CA LEU A 115 1.76 0.19 -11.43
C LEU A 115 2.44 1.17 -12.39
N PRO A 116 3.72 0.95 -12.77
CA PRO A 116 4.47 1.87 -13.62
C PRO A 116 3.82 2.18 -14.98
N ASP A 117 3.15 1.19 -15.58
CA ASP A 117 2.55 1.32 -16.92
C ASP A 117 1.11 1.85 -16.92
N HIS A 118 0.59 2.26 -15.76
CA HIS A 118 -0.75 2.82 -15.62
C HIS A 118 -0.69 4.35 -15.45
N PRO A 119 -1.53 5.15 -16.14
CA PRO A 119 -1.48 6.62 -16.08
C PRO A 119 -1.55 7.17 -14.65
N TRP A 120 -2.34 6.53 -13.80
CA TRP A 120 -2.37 6.79 -12.37
C TRP A 120 -2.85 5.56 -11.59
N PHE A 121 -1.92 4.82 -11.00
CA PHE A 121 -2.25 3.76 -10.05
C PHE A 121 -1.36 3.91 -8.82
N VAL A 122 -1.96 4.36 -7.71
CA VAL A 122 -1.30 4.50 -6.42
C VAL A 122 -2.24 3.90 -5.37
N ALA A 123 -1.79 2.86 -4.70
CA ALA A 123 -2.52 2.28 -3.57
C ALA A 123 -1.70 2.49 -2.30
N GLY A 124 -2.28 3.14 -1.29
CA GLY A 124 -1.63 3.40 -0.01
C GLY A 124 -2.31 2.67 1.14
N GLN A 125 -1.54 2.26 2.16
CA GLN A 125 -2.07 1.56 3.33
C GLN A 125 -2.67 2.49 4.39
N PHE A 126 -2.17 3.72 4.46
CA PHE A 126 -2.67 4.79 5.33
C PHE A 126 -4.04 5.35 4.89
N HIS A 127 -4.47 6.36 5.65
CA HIS A 127 -5.73 7.10 5.53
C HIS A 127 -5.45 8.58 5.17
N PRO A 128 -5.24 8.90 3.87
CA PRO A 128 -4.96 10.26 3.41
C PRO A 128 -6.09 11.26 3.75
N GLU A 129 -7.32 10.76 3.92
CA GLU A 129 -8.50 11.55 4.28
C GLU A 129 -8.32 12.32 5.59
N PHE A 130 -7.58 11.79 6.57
CA PHE A 130 -7.39 12.47 7.85
C PHE A 130 -6.44 13.66 7.77
N ARG A 131 -5.65 13.76 6.70
CA ARG A 131 -4.67 14.84 6.49
C ARG A 131 -5.11 15.85 5.43
N SER A 132 -6.19 15.57 4.69
CA SER A 132 -6.78 16.53 3.76
C SER A 132 -7.44 17.70 4.51
N ARG A 133 -7.33 18.93 3.97
CA ARG A 133 -8.02 20.13 4.46
C ARG A 133 -8.67 20.89 3.29
N PRO A 134 -9.74 21.66 3.52
CA PRO A 134 -10.39 22.42 2.44
C PRO A 134 -9.46 23.36 1.67
N TRP A 135 -8.52 24.02 2.35
CA TRP A 135 -7.53 24.93 1.75
C TRP A 135 -6.20 24.24 1.39
N GLN A 136 -6.04 22.96 1.74
CA GLN A 136 -4.83 22.19 1.48
C GLN A 136 -5.25 20.73 1.24
N PRO A 137 -5.74 20.40 0.03
CA PRO A 137 -6.16 19.06 -0.29
C PRO A 137 -4.96 18.10 -0.19
N HIS A 138 -5.23 16.86 0.21
CA HIS A 138 -4.20 15.85 0.30
C HIS A 138 -3.49 15.65 -1.05
N PRO A 139 -2.15 15.59 -1.12
CA PRO A 139 -1.40 15.55 -2.38
C PRO A 139 -1.84 14.43 -3.33
N LEU A 140 -2.06 13.22 -2.83
CA LEU A 140 -2.53 12.10 -3.66
C LEU A 140 -3.93 12.33 -4.26
N PHE A 141 -4.83 13.02 -3.56
CA PHE A 141 -6.16 13.31 -4.10
C PHE A 141 -6.09 14.39 -5.18
N ALA A 142 -5.35 15.46 -4.94
CA ALA A 142 -5.14 16.51 -5.93
C ALA A 142 -4.45 15.97 -7.19
N ALA A 143 -3.46 15.09 -7.02
CA ALA A 143 -2.74 14.46 -8.12
C ALA A 143 -3.62 13.46 -8.90
N PHE A 144 -4.48 12.69 -8.23
CA PHE A 144 -5.45 11.82 -8.91
C PHE A 144 -6.42 12.62 -9.80
N VAL A 145 -6.99 13.71 -9.27
CA VAL A 145 -7.90 14.57 -10.06
C VAL A 145 -7.17 15.17 -11.26
N ARG A 146 -5.91 15.60 -11.08
CA ARG A 146 -5.08 16.10 -12.17
C ARG A 146 -4.86 15.03 -13.24
N ALA A 147 -4.45 13.83 -12.85
CA ALA A 147 -4.23 12.71 -13.77
C ALA A 147 -5.51 12.34 -14.53
N ALA A 148 -6.68 12.38 -13.87
CA ALA A 148 -7.96 12.15 -14.53
C ALA A 148 -8.29 13.24 -15.58
N LEU A 149 -8.01 14.52 -15.27
CA LEU A 149 -8.20 15.62 -16.22
C LEU A 149 -7.23 15.55 -17.41
N GLU A 150 -6.00 15.14 -17.18
CA GLU A 150 -4.98 14.93 -18.22
C GLU A 150 -5.37 13.75 -19.12
N HIS A 151 -5.80 12.62 -18.54
CA HIS A 151 -6.28 11.47 -19.28
C HIS A 151 -7.49 11.80 -20.17
N ARG A 152 -8.41 12.65 -19.70
CA ARG A 152 -9.57 13.10 -20.51
C ARG A 152 -9.16 13.94 -21.73
N ARG A 153 -7.98 14.57 -21.71
CA ARG A 153 -7.50 15.44 -22.79
C ARG A 153 -6.65 14.70 -23.83
N ALA A 154 -6.12 13.54 -23.47
CA ALA A 154 -5.37 12.66 -24.38
C ALA A 154 -6.33 11.90 -25.30
#